data_AF-A0A7C4NX48-F1
#
_entry.id   AF-A0A7C4NX48-F1
#
_cell.length_a   1.000
_cell.length_b   1.000
_cell.length_c   1.000
_cell.angle_alpha   90.00
_cell.angle_beta   90.00
_cell.angle_gamma   90.00
#
_symmetry.space_group_name_H-M   'P 1'
#
loop_
_entity.id
_entity.type
_entity.pdbx_description
1 polymer ?
#
loop_
_entity_poly.entity_id
_entity_poly.type
_entity_poly.pdbx_seq_one_letter_code
_entity_poly.pdbx_strand_id
1 'polypeptide(L)'
;MTRLFLGFAIATLAAAFFSSCQRSGTKAKEDALHHKMEPFDHFTFQRSYPDPTFDGDGWRRTIVALQAAFEKSRPRFSEAENNPLPDWTLQGPGNVAGRVNTLAIHPNDDNVVLAGFSAGGIFKTTDGGITWRPVADDHPELAIGHIVYSPHDPNIVY
;
A
#
# COMPACT_ATOMS: atom_id res chain seq x y z
N MET A 1 -49.24 -62.28 0.05
CA MET A 1 -48.29 -61.56 -0.83
C MET A 1 -48.40 -60.03 -0.79
N THR A 2 -49.38 -59.43 -0.10
CA THR A 2 -49.62 -57.96 -0.07
C THR A 2 -48.87 -57.19 1.02
N ARG A 3 -48.32 -57.84 2.05
CA ARG A 3 -47.58 -57.17 3.13
C ARG A 3 -46.11 -56.84 2.81
N LEU A 4 -45.52 -57.48 1.79
CA LEU A 4 -44.13 -57.25 1.39
C LEU A 4 -43.97 -56.00 0.51
N PHE A 5 -44.97 -55.69 -0.32
CA PHE A 5 -44.93 -54.54 -1.23
C PHE A 5 -45.12 -53.19 -0.52
N LEU A 6 -45.88 -53.17 0.59
CA LEU A 6 -46.09 -51.94 1.37
C LEU A 6 -44.81 -51.50 2.10
N GLY A 7 -44.01 -52.45 2.59
CA GLY A 7 -42.72 -52.15 3.23
C GLY A 7 -41.69 -51.59 2.24
N PHE A 8 -41.68 -52.09 1.00
CA PHE A 8 -40.78 -51.60 -0.04
C PHE A 8 -41.17 -50.20 -0.52
N ALA A 9 -42.47 -49.91 -0.66
CA ALA A 9 -42.97 -48.58 -1.03
C ALA A 9 -42.63 -47.51 0.02
N ILE A 10 -42.72 -47.84 1.30
CA ILE A 10 -42.35 -46.93 2.41
C ILE A 10 -40.83 -46.67 2.42
N ALA A 11 -40.01 -47.70 2.18
CA ALA A 11 -38.56 -47.54 2.11
C ALA A 11 -38.10 -46.66 0.92
N THR A 12 -38.76 -46.80 -0.24
CA THR A 12 -38.46 -45.95 -1.40
C THR A 12 -38.90 -44.50 -1.21
N LEU A 13 -40.01 -44.26 -0.53
CA LEU A 13 -40.46 -42.89 -0.21
C LEU A 13 -39.52 -42.21 0.81
N ALA A 14 -39.02 -42.96 1.79
CA ALA A 14 -38.05 -42.45 2.77
C ALA A 14 -36.71 -42.12 2.11
N ALA A 15 -36.21 -42.96 1.20
CA ALA A 15 -34.96 -42.69 0.47
C ALA A 15 -35.07 -41.45 -0.44
N ALA A 16 -36.21 -41.24 -1.09
CA ALA A 16 -36.47 -40.04 -1.88
C ALA A 16 -36.56 -38.76 -1.01
N PHE A 17 -37.12 -38.86 0.19
CA PHE A 17 -37.16 -37.75 1.15
C PHE A 17 -35.76 -37.39 1.70
N PHE A 18 -34.92 -38.40 2.00
CA PHE A 18 -33.54 -38.15 2.45
C PHE A 18 -32.66 -37.56 1.33
N SER A 19 -32.85 -37.99 0.09
CA SER A 19 -32.14 -37.41 -1.07
C SER A 19 -32.59 -35.97 -1.37
N SER A 20 -33.87 -35.64 -1.12
CA SER A 20 -34.40 -34.28 -1.29
C SER A 20 -33.98 -33.30 -0.17
N CYS A 21 -33.52 -33.79 0.99
CA CYS A 21 -33.02 -32.95 2.09
C CYS A 21 -31.55 -32.55 1.95
N GLN A 22 -30.78 -33.15 1.03
CA GLN A 22 -29.38 -32.79 0.78
C GLN A 22 -29.17 -31.75 -0.33
N ARG A 23 -30.25 -31.11 -0.80
CA ARG A 23 -30.15 -30.00 -1.76
C ARG A 23 -30.69 -28.69 -1.20
N SER A 24 -30.35 -28.37 0.05
CA SER A 24 -30.44 -27.00 0.55
C SER A 24 -29.21 -26.21 0.08
N GLY A 25 -29.35 -25.61 -1.09
CA GLY A 25 -28.64 -24.41 -1.55
C GLY A 25 -27.14 -24.32 -1.33
N THR A 26 -26.37 -24.41 -2.41
CA THR A 26 -25.26 -23.47 -2.59
C THR A 26 -25.83 -22.07 -2.78
N LYS A 27 -26.42 -21.50 -1.72
CA LYS A 27 -26.39 -20.05 -1.60
C LYS A 27 -24.92 -19.73 -1.41
N ALA A 28 -24.31 -19.10 -2.39
CA ALA A 28 -23.15 -18.27 -2.13
C ALA A 28 -23.50 -17.50 -0.87
N LYS A 29 -22.78 -17.81 0.21
CA LYS A 29 -22.97 -17.15 1.49
C LYS A 29 -22.77 -15.67 1.16
N GLU A 30 -23.85 -14.90 1.14
CA GLU A 30 -23.75 -13.48 1.43
C GLU A 30 -23.18 -13.47 2.84
N ASP A 31 -21.85 -13.47 2.93
CA ASP A 31 -21.11 -13.31 4.16
C ASP A 31 -21.39 -11.88 4.60
N ALA A 32 -22.56 -11.73 5.22
CA ALA A 32 -22.92 -10.56 5.98
C ALA A 32 -21.74 -10.32 6.93
N LEU A 33 -21.16 -9.13 6.84
CA LEU A 33 -20.08 -8.65 7.68
C LEU A 33 -20.48 -8.79 9.16
N HIS A 34 -20.28 -9.95 9.76
CA HIS A 34 -20.69 -10.28 11.13
C HIS A 34 -19.75 -9.66 12.19
N HIS A 35 -18.79 -8.84 11.77
CA HIS A 35 -17.84 -8.17 12.64
C HIS A 35 -17.79 -6.66 12.31
N LYS A 36 -17.70 -5.84 13.36
CA LYS A 36 -17.55 -4.38 13.23
C LYS A 36 -16.23 -4.10 12.52
N MET A 37 -16.30 -3.54 11.32
CA MET A 37 -15.14 -3.15 10.53
C MET A 37 -14.36 -2.04 11.23
N GLU A 38 -13.04 -2.07 11.09
CA GLU A 38 -12.19 -0.95 11.52
C GLU A 38 -12.35 0.22 10.54
N PRO A 39 -12.12 1.48 10.98
CA PRO A 39 -12.25 2.64 10.10
C PRO A 39 -11.42 2.56 8.80
N PHE A 40 -10.27 1.85 8.84
CA PHE A 40 -9.42 1.68 7.67
C PHE A 40 -9.89 0.59 6.69
N ASP A 41 -10.71 -0.38 7.13
CA ASP A 41 -11.19 -1.46 6.28
C ASP A 41 -12.06 -0.91 5.13
N HIS A 42 -12.82 0.16 5.39
CA HIS A 42 -13.63 0.86 4.38
C HIS A 42 -12.85 1.26 3.12
N PHE A 43 -11.62 1.78 3.29
CA PHE A 43 -10.77 2.18 2.16
C PHE A 43 -10.18 0.99 1.39
N THR A 44 -10.08 -0.18 2.03
CA THR A 44 -9.68 -1.43 1.39
C THR A 44 -10.80 -1.93 0.48
N PHE A 45 -12.06 -1.91 0.96
CA PHE A 45 -13.22 -2.32 0.16
C PHE A 45 -13.46 -1.43 -1.06
N GLN A 46 -13.20 -0.12 -0.97
CA GLN A 46 -13.30 0.76 -2.14
C GLN A 46 -12.33 0.36 -3.27
N ARG A 47 -11.21 -0.30 -2.94
CA ARG A 47 -10.18 -0.69 -3.91
C ARG A 47 -10.35 -2.12 -4.45
N SER A 48 -11.30 -2.91 -3.93
CA SER A 48 -11.55 -4.26 -4.42
C SER A 48 -12.44 -4.32 -5.66
N TYR A 49 -12.96 -3.17 -6.15
CA TYR A 49 -13.66 -3.09 -7.43
C TYR A 49 -12.76 -3.60 -8.59
N PRO A 50 -13.28 -4.35 -9.58
CA PRO A 50 -14.69 -4.70 -9.83
C PRO A 50 -15.17 -5.99 -9.15
N ASP A 51 -14.38 -6.58 -8.24
CA ASP A 51 -14.76 -7.84 -7.61
C ASP A 51 -16.08 -7.67 -6.84
N PRO A 52 -17.14 -8.42 -7.19
CA PRO A 52 -18.43 -8.33 -6.52
C PRO A 52 -18.41 -8.93 -5.10
N THR A 53 -17.37 -9.69 -4.72
CA THR A 53 -17.28 -10.36 -3.42
C THR A 53 -15.91 -10.19 -2.78
N PHE A 54 -15.85 -9.54 -1.62
CA PHE A 54 -14.62 -9.44 -0.83
C PHE A 54 -14.69 -10.35 0.39
N ASP A 55 -13.74 -11.29 0.51
CA ASP A 55 -13.59 -12.14 1.72
C ASP A 55 -12.94 -11.33 2.85
N GLY A 56 -13.77 -10.63 3.63
CA GLY A 56 -13.32 -9.83 4.77
C GLY A 56 -12.63 -10.66 5.86
N ASP A 57 -13.08 -11.89 6.07
CA ASP A 57 -12.50 -12.78 7.07
C ASP A 57 -11.14 -13.30 6.61
N GLY A 58 -10.99 -13.63 5.32
CA GLY A 58 -9.72 -13.97 4.69
C GLY A 58 -8.70 -12.86 4.75
N TRP A 59 -9.13 -11.62 4.45
CA TRP A 59 -8.29 -10.43 4.60
C TRP A 59 -7.76 -10.29 6.02
N ARG A 60 -8.64 -10.39 7.04
CA ARG A 60 -8.24 -10.23 8.44
C ARG A 60 -7.32 -11.35 8.92
N ARG A 61 -7.58 -12.61 8.51
CA ARG A 61 -6.65 -13.73 8.77
C ARG A 61 -5.27 -13.45 8.20
N THR A 62 -5.21 -12.94 6.98
CA THR A 62 -3.94 -12.59 6.33
C THR A 62 -3.24 -11.44 7.04
N ILE A 63 -3.94 -10.37 7.41
CA ILE A 63 -3.34 -9.25 8.15
C ILE A 63 -2.77 -9.69 9.49
N VAL A 64 -3.51 -10.50 10.26
CA VAL A 64 -3.03 -11.03 11.54
C VAL A 64 -1.81 -11.93 11.35
N ALA A 65 -1.84 -12.80 10.33
CA ALA A 65 -0.70 -13.66 10.00
C ALA A 65 0.52 -12.86 9.56
N LEU A 66 0.33 -11.82 8.75
CA LEU A 66 1.39 -10.89 8.35
C LEU A 66 1.98 -10.17 9.55
N GLN A 67 1.15 -9.63 10.45
CA GLN A 67 1.61 -8.99 11.68
C GLN A 67 2.44 -9.94 12.55
N ALA A 68 1.96 -11.18 12.75
CA ALA A 68 2.70 -12.19 13.50
C ALA A 68 4.01 -12.58 12.81
N ALA A 69 4.02 -12.67 11.47
CA ALA A 69 5.21 -12.92 10.68
C ALA A 69 6.20 -11.75 10.79
N PHE A 70 5.74 -10.50 10.73
CA PHE A 70 6.54 -9.30 10.91
C PHE A 70 7.16 -9.23 12.30
N GLU A 71 6.40 -9.55 13.35
CA GLU A 71 6.96 -9.59 14.71
C GLU A 71 8.02 -10.69 14.85
N LYS A 72 7.79 -11.84 14.21
CA LYS A 72 8.75 -12.95 14.17
C LYS A 72 10.00 -12.63 13.34
N SER A 73 9.84 -11.89 12.25
CA SER A 73 10.91 -11.47 11.36
C SER A 73 11.54 -10.14 11.78
N ARG A 74 10.99 -9.48 12.82
CA ARG A 74 11.57 -8.28 13.40
C ARG A 74 12.98 -8.69 13.79
N PRO A 75 14.01 -8.17 13.11
CA PRO A 75 15.37 -8.60 13.38
C PRO A 75 15.57 -8.46 14.88
N ARG A 76 16.17 -9.48 15.51
CA ARG A 76 16.61 -9.38 16.89
C ARG A 76 17.53 -8.16 16.96
N PHE A 77 16.98 -7.02 17.33
CA PHE A 77 17.74 -5.78 17.55
C PHE A 77 18.85 -5.98 18.59
N SER A 78 18.88 -7.13 19.29
CA SER A 78 19.96 -7.54 20.18
C SER A 78 21.31 -7.79 19.48
N GLU A 79 21.37 -8.06 18.17
CA GLU A 79 22.66 -8.11 17.46
C GLU A 79 23.22 -6.70 17.18
N ALA A 80 22.35 -5.70 16.99
CA ALA A 80 22.74 -4.29 16.89
C ALA A 80 23.16 -3.69 18.24
N GLU A 81 22.69 -4.27 19.36
CA GLU A 81 23.12 -3.89 20.72
C GLU A 81 24.60 -4.24 20.98
N ASN A 82 25.09 -5.32 20.37
CA ASN A 82 26.49 -5.78 20.53
C ASN A 82 27.45 -5.23 19.47
N ASN A 83 26.93 -4.53 18.47
CA ASN A 83 27.71 -3.86 17.44
C ASN A 83 27.00 -2.54 17.12
N PRO A 84 27.24 -1.48 17.91
CA PRO A 84 26.51 -0.23 17.74
C PRO A 84 26.74 0.25 16.32
N LEU A 85 25.66 0.31 15.53
CA LEU A 85 25.65 1.01 14.27
C LEU A 85 26.19 2.44 14.53
N PRO A 86 26.92 3.04 13.60
CA PRO A 86 27.34 4.44 13.74
C PRO A 86 26.12 5.30 14.11
N ASP A 87 26.32 6.29 15.00
CA ASP A 87 25.26 7.15 15.51
C ASP A 87 24.49 7.79 14.35
N TRP A 88 23.33 7.21 14.02
CA TRP A 88 22.44 7.74 13.01
C TRP A 88 21.76 8.98 13.58
N THR A 89 22.07 10.14 13.00
CA THR A 89 21.43 11.39 13.37
C THR A 89 20.33 11.73 12.36
N LEU A 90 19.14 12.07 12.88
CA LEU A 90 18.06 12.57 12.05
C LEU A 90 18.44 13.95 11.50
N GLN A 91 18.64 14.07 10.20
CA GLN A 91 18.89 15.36 9.52
C GLN A 91 17.60 16.14 9.21
N GLY A 92 16.44 15.56 9.53
CA GLY A 92 15.13 16.19 9.40
C GLY A 92 14.31 15.68 8.21
N PRO A 93 13.20 16.37 7.89
CA PRO A 93 12.63 17.52 8.61
C PRO A 93 11.88 17.09 9.88
N GLY A 94 11.99 17.89 10.95
CA GLY A 94 11.34 17.61 12.24
C GLY A 94 9.87 18.01 12.33
N ASN A 95 9.32 18.63 11.28
CA ASN A 95 7.95 19.17 11.25
C ASN A 95 7.15 18.67 10.03
N VAL A 96 7.55 19.04 8.81
CA VAL A 96 6.83 18.75 7.57
C VAL A 96 7.85 18.47 6.48
N ALA A 97 7.72 17.31 5.84
CA ALA A 97 8.50 16.96 4.66
C ALA A 97 7.93 17.57 3.39
N GLY A 98 8.81 18.13 2.55
CA GLY A 98 8.46 18.52 1.19
C GLY A 98 8.55 17.35 0.23
N ARG A 99 7.75 17.36 -0.84
CA ARG A 99 7.86 16.37 -1.94
C ARG A 99 8.76 16.92 -3.04
N VAL A 100 10.00 16.43 -3.07
CA VAL A 100 10.97 16.67 -4.14
C VAL A 100 10.65 15.71 -5.29
N ASN A 101 10.49 16.25 -6.49
CA ASN A 101 10.26 15.45 -7.69
C ASN A 101 11.55 15.17 -8.45
N THR A 102 12.49 16.13 -8.42
CA THR A 102 13.67 16.11 -9.28
C THR A 102 14.85 16.81 -8.63
N LEU A 103 16.05 16.31 -8.90
CA LEU A 103 17.33 16.96 -8.64
C LEU A 103 18.11 16.99 -9.96
N ALA A 104 18.56 18.16 -10.38
CA ALA A 104 19.43 18.33 -11.53
C ALA A 104 20.80 18.80 -11.05
N ILE A 105 21.81 17.95 -11.21
CA ILE A 105 23.20 18.25 -10.88
C ILE A 105 23.81 18.98 -12.09
N HIS A 106 24.53 20.07 -11.83
CA HIS A 106 25.19 20.83 -12.87
C HIS A 106 26.32 19.99 -13.51
N PRO A 107 26.44 19.95 -14.85
CA PRO A 107 27.31 18.99 -15.53
C PRO A 107 28.82 19.19 -15.31
N ASN A 108 29.23 20.37 -14.83
CA ASN A 108 30.63 20.72 -14.60
C ASN A 108 30.97 21.03 -13.13
N ASP A 109 29.99 21.01 -12.22
CA ASP A 109 30.20 21.33 -10.81
C ASP A 109 29.16 20.64 -9.93
N ASP A 110 29.55 19.54 -9.29
CA ASP A 110 28.67 18.72 -8.46
C ASP A 110 28.16 19.46 -7.20
N ASN A 111 28.77 20.60 -6.84
CA ASN A 111 28.27 21.43 -5.73
C ASN A 111 27.04 22.26 -6.12
N VAL A 112 26.76 22.39 -7.43
CA VAL A 112 25.62 23.15 -7.94
C VAL A 112 24.51 22.19 -8.31
N VAL A 113 23.40 22.26 -7.56
CA VAL A 113 22.24 21.39 -7.76
C VAL A 113 20.96 22.23 -7.73
N LEU A 114 20.05 21.93 -8.67
CA LEU A 114 18.68 22.44 -8.67
C LEU A 114 17.73 21.36 -8.15
N ALA A 115 16.84 21.74 -7.23
CA ALA A 115 15.79 20.89 -6.69
C ALA A 115 14.42 21.41 -7.10
N GLY A 116 13.61 20.56 -7.73
CA GLY A 116 12.25 20.87 -8.12
C GLY A 116 11.22 20.20 -7.21
N PHE A 117 10.25 20.96 -6.74
CA PHE A 117 9.22 20.51 -5.80
C PHE A 117 7.85 20.41 -6.45
N SER A 118 6.99 19.55 -5.92
CA SER A 118 5.62 19.38 -6.43
C SER A 118 4.71 20.60 -6.28
N ALA A 119 4.97 21.46 -5.29
CA ALA A 119 4.20 22.67 -5.01
C ALA A 119 5.07 23.75 -4.31
N GLY A 120 6.39 23.68 -4.50
CA GLY A 120 7.36 24.55 -3.81
C GLY A 120 8.27 25.33 -4.75
N GLY A 121 8.14 25.17 -6.07
CA GLY A 121 9.01 25.80 -7.06
C GLY A 121 10.39 25.16 -7.13
N ILE A 122 11.40 25.98 -7.46
CA ILE A 122 12.78 25.55 -7.70
C ILE A 122 13.71 26.17 -6.65
N PHE A 123 14.54 25.34 -6.04
CA PHE A 123 15.63 25.77 -5.16
C PHE A 123 16.98 25.40 -5.75
N LYS A 124 17.99 26.22 -5.50
CA LYS A 124 19.38 26.01 -5.91
C LYS A 124 20.30 25.95 -4.71
N THR A 125 21.22 25.00 -4.73
CA THR A 125 22.43 25.01 -3.89
C THR A 125 23.66 25.28 -4.75
N THR A 126 24.70 25.84 -4.13
CA THR A 126 26.05 26.00 -4.72
C THR A 126 27.14 25.52 -3.76
N ASP A 127 26.75 24.82 -2.69
CA ASP A 127 27.62 24.35 -1.61
C ASP A 127 27.39 22.87 -1.29
N GLY A 128 26.98 22.08 -2.29
CA GLY A 128 26.77 20.65 -2.14
C GLY A 128 25.55 20.28 -1.31
N GLY A 129 24.57 21.17 -1.20
CA GLY A 129 23.31 20.93 -0.50
C GLY A 129 23.29 21.34 0.98
N ILE A 130 24.33 22.05 1.45
CA ILE A 130 24.37 22.60 2.81
C ILE A 130 23.34 23.74 2.96
N THR A 131 23.27 24.63 1.96
CA THR A 131 22.27 25.70 1.89
C THR A 131 21.55 25.71 0.55
N TRP A 132 20.28 26.15 0.60
CA TRP A 132 19.39 26.21 -0.55
C TRP A 132 18.73 27.57 -0.64
N ARG A 133 18.60 28.11 -1.86
CA ARG A 133 17.96 29.40 -2.13
C ARG A 133 16.88 29.22 -3.19
N PRO A 134 15.71 29.84 -3.06
CA PRO A 134 14.71 29.82 -4.12
C PRO A 134 15.22 30.59 -5.35
N VAL A 135 14.90 30.10 -6.55
CA VAL A 135 15.33 30.71 -7.83
C VAL A 135 14.18 30.92 -8.81
N ALA A 136 12.95 30.63 -8.42
CA ALA A 136 11.76 30.75 -9.26
C ALA A 136 10.59 31.43 -8.52
N ASP A 137 10.88 32.29 -7.54
CA ASP A 137 9.85 32.99 -6.74
C ASP A 137 9.06 34.05 -7.54
N ASP A 138 9.57 34.44 -8.70
CA ASP A 138 8.92 35.33 -9.65
C ASP A 138 7.98 34.60 -10.63
N HIS A 139 7.98 33.26 -10.61
CA HIS A 139 7.10 32.44 -11.44
C HIS A 139 5.82 32.05 -10.69
N PRO A 140 4.64 32.10 -11.35
CA PRO A 140 3.40 31.64 -10.75
C PRO A 140 3.31 30.10 -10.63
N GLU A 141 4.13 29.35 -11.38
CA GLU A 141 4.15 27.89 -11.35
C GLU A 141 5.06 27.33 -10.25
N LEU A 142 4.46 26.75 -9.22
CA LEU A 142 5.19 26.08 -8.13
C LEU A 142 5.33 24.57 -8.32
N ALA A 143 4.69 24.00 -9.33
CA ALA A 143 4.67 22.56 -9.58
C ALA A 143 5.72 22.16 -10.61
N ILE A 144 6.82 21.59 -10.15
CA ILE A 144 7.96 21.23 -11.00
C ILE A 144 7.98 19.71 -11.19
N GLY A 145 7.82 19.26 -12.44
CA GLY A 145 7.82 17.83 -12.77
C GLY A 145 9.23 17.25 -12.94
N HIS A 146 10.09 17.97 -13.65
CA HIS A 146 11.47 17.56 -13.95
C HIS A 146 12.32 18.80 -14.22
N ILE A 147 13.65 18.69 -14.05
CA ILE A 147 14.62 19.73 -14.39
C ILE A 147 15.77 19.07 -15.15
N VAL A 148 16.20 19.64 -16.27
CA VAL A 148 17.37 19.17 -17.02
C VAL A 148 18.22 20.33 -17.53
N TYR A 149 19.53 20.20 -17.38
CA TYR A 149 20.49 21.14 -18.00
C TYR A 149 20.59 20.88 -19.50
N SER A 150 20.72 21.95 -20.29
CA SER A 150 21.04 21.81 -21.70
C SER A 150 22.41 21.12 -21.87
N PRO A 151 22.53 20.13 -22.77
CA PRO A 151 23.79 19.41 -22.99
C PRO A 151 24.86 20.28 -23.68
N HIS A 152 24.47 21.40 -24.27
CA HIS A 152 25.38 22.29 -25.02
C HIS A 152 25.73 23.57 -24.27
N ASP A 153 24.87 24.02 -23.36
CA ASP A 153 25.11 25.22 -22.56
C ASP A 153 24.52 25.04 -21.15
N PRO A 154 25.35 24.82 -20.12
CA PRO A 154 24.88 24.57 -18.77
C PRO A 154 24.26 25.81 -18.09
N ASN A 155 24.25 26.97 -18.75
CA ASN A 155 23.49 28.14 -18.30
C ASN A 155 21.99 28.06 -18.65
N ILE A 156 21.59 27.10 -19.48
CA ILE A 156 20.21 26.88 -19.91
C ILE A 156 19.65 25.64 -19.20
N VAL A 157 18.44 25.78 -18.66
CA VAL A 157 17.72 24.74 -17.91
C VAL A 157 16.29 24.62 -18.44
N TYR A 158 15.76 23.40 -18.51
CA TYR A 158 14.38 23.06 -18.92
C TYR A 158 13.63 22.31 -17.83
#